data_AF-A0A1B1APN8-F1
#
_entry.id   AF-A0A1B1APN8-F1
#
_cell.length_a   1.000
_cell.length_b   1.000
_cell.length_c   1.000
_cell.angle_alpha   90.00
_cell.angle_beta   90.00
_cell.angle_gamma   90.00
#
_symmetry.space_group_name_H-M   'P 1'
#
loop_
_entity.id
_entity.type
_entity.pdbx_description
1 polymer ?
#
loop_
_entity_poly.entity_id
_entity_poly.type
_entity_poly.pdbx_seq_one_letter_code
_entity_poly.pdbx_strand_id
1 'polypeptide(L)' 'MTGLALAAGTLPLIFAGTAQASAFDCMKYLDSKGYRVGPKVEAACNLDEGSCILELGKLHVAQPVKLEACYRIHR' A
#
# COMPACT_ATOMS: atom_id res chain seq x y z
N MET A 1 6.41 48.49 18.40
CA MET A 1 5.10 48.27 17.73
C MET A 1 5.36 47.67 16.38
N THR A 2 5.00 46.38 16.22
CA THR A 2 4.36 45.74 15.05
C THR A 2 4.55 44.24 15.26
N GLY A 3 3.49 43.56 15.68
CA GLY A 3 3.48 42.12 15.90
C GLY A 3 3.62 41.36 14.59
N LEU A 4 4.22 40.17 14.67
CA LEU A 4 3.99 39.12 13.69
C LEU A 4 3.37 37.94 14.43
N ALA A 5 2.04 37.94 14.47
CA ALA A 5 1.26 36.73 14.64
C ALA A 5 1.30 35.97 13.31
N LEU A 6 2.12 34.93 13.24
CA LEU A 6 2.00 33.90 12.22
C LEU A 6 1.96 32.56 12.96
N ALA A 7 0.78 32.23 13.48
CA ALA A 7 0.41 30.86 13.78
C ALA A 7 0.25 30.13 12.44
N ALA A 8 1.38 29.83 11.78
CA ALA A 8 1.40 28.82 10.74
C ALA A 8 1.17 27.49 11.45
N GLY A 9 -0.09 27.06 11.51
CA GLY A 9 -0.43 25.73 11.96
C GLY A 9 0.35 24.74 11.09
N THR A 10 1.40 24.15 11.66
CA THR A 10 2.00 22.95 11.11
C THR A 10 0.98 21.84 11.35
N LEU A 11 -0.09 21.81 10.55
CA LEU A 11 -0.80 20.56 10.32
C LEU A 11 0.28 19.65 9.75
N PRO A 12 0.69 18.59 10.46
CA PRO A 12 1.50 17.60 9.81
C PRO A 12 0.55 17.02 8.76
N LEU A 13 0.74 17.46 7.52
CA LEU A 13 0.23 16.79 6.34
C LEU A 13 1.00 15.48 6.27
N ILE A 14 0.72 14.58 7.21
CA ILE A 14 1.02 13.17 7.07
C ILE A 14 0.03 12.68 6.03
N PHE A 15 0.33 13.04 4.79
CA PHE A 15 -0.18 12.43 3.60
C PHE A 15 0.43 11.02 3.55
N ALA A 16 0.04 10.16 4.49
CA ALA A 16 0.29 8.72 4.42
C ALA A 16 -0.61 8.07 3.36
N GLY A 17 -1.02 8.82 2.34
CA GLY A 17 -1.94 8.39 1.29
C GLY A 17 -1.28 7.48 0.24
N THR A 18 0.05 7.41 0.19
CA THR A 18 0.75 6.52 -0.75
C THR A 18 0.58 5.05 -0.37
N ALA A 19 0.69 4.69 0.91
CA ALA A 19 0.49 3.30 1.35
C ALA A 19 -0.91 2.78 1.03
N GLN A 20 -1.93 3.63 1.20
CA GLN A 20 -3.33 3.24 1.00
C GLN A 20 -3.70 3.10 -0.50
N ALA A 21 -3.19 3.98 -1.37
CA ALA A 21 -3.39 3.87 -2.81
C ALA A 21 -2.68 2.64 -3.39
N SER A 22 -1.43 2.42 -2.98
CA SER A 22 -0.62 1.28 -3.41
C SER A 22 -1.20 -0.06 -2.97
N ALA A 23 -1.72 -0.14 -1.74
CA ALA A 23 -2.40 -1.34 -1.26
C ALA A 23 -3.68 -1.63 -2.06
N PHE A 24 -4.43 -0.59 -2.45
CA PHE A 24 -5.62 -0.73 -3.27
C PHE A 24 -5.31 -1.28 -4.67
N ASP A 25 -4.25 -0.81 -5.34
CA ASP A 25 -3.84 -1.33 -6.64
C ASP A 25 -3.38 -2.79 -6.58
N CYS A 26 -2.63 -3.17 -5.54
CA CYS A 26 -2.25 -4.55 -5.28
C CYS A 26 -3.48 -5.45 -5.09
N MET A 27 -4.43 -5.03 -4.24
CA MET A 27 -5.68 -5.75 -4.01
C MET A 27 -6.51 -5.89 -5.28
N LYS A 28 -6.68 -4.79 -6.03
CA LYS A 28 -7.45 -4.78 -7.28
C LYS A 28 -6.84 -5.67 -8.35
N TYR A 29 -5.52 -5.71 -8.45
CA TYR A 29 -4.82 -6.62 -9.35
C TYR A 29 -5.04 -8.08 -8.97
N LEU A 30 -4.95 -8.41 -7.69
CA LEU A 30 -5.20 -9.76 -7.19
C LEU A 30 -6.65 -10.20 -7.43
N ASP A 31 -7.61 -9.33 -7.17
CA ASP A 31 -9.04 -9.54 -7.47
C ASP A 31 -9.25 -9.79 -8.98
N SER A 32 -8.63 -8.97 -9.84
CA SER A 32 -8.69 -9.13 -11.29
C SER A 32 -8.05 -10.44 -11.81
N LYS A 33 -7.19 -11.07 -11.01
CA LYS A 33 -6.60 -12.38 -11.29
C LYS A 33 -7.38 -13.54 -10.67
N GLY A 34 -8.51 -13.27 -10.00
CA GLY A 34 -9.36 -14.26 -9.36
C GLY A 34 -8.89 -14.69 -7.96
N TYR A 35 -7.97 -13.95 -7.34
CA TYR A 35 -7.57 -14.21 -5.96
C TYR A 35 -8.56 -13.59 -4.99
N ARG A 36 -8.76 -14.28 -3.86
CA ARG A 36 -9.66 -13.82 -2.81
C ARG A 36 -8.99 -12.71 -2.01
N VAL A 37 -9.37 -11.47 -2.29
CA VAL A 37 -8.95 -10.32 -1.50
C VAL A 37 -9.68 -10.34 -0.16
N GLY A 38 -8.93 -10.11 0.91
CA GLY A 38 -9.43 -10.06 2.27
C GLY A 38 -8.37 -9.48 3.20
N PRO A 39 -8.60 -9.51 4.53
CA PRO A 39 -7.74 -8.81 5.50
C PRO A 39 -6.27 -9.21 5.42
N LYS A 40 -5.97 -10.47 5.08
CA LYS A 40 -4.60 -10.96 4.91
C LYS A 40 -3.92 -10.43 3.65
N VAL A 41 -4.67 -10.34 2.55
CA VAL A 41 -4.18 -9.76 1.29
C VAL A 41 -3.96 -8.27 1.47
N GLU A 42 -4.91 -7.58 2.11
CA GLU A 42 -4.79 -6.17 2.45
C GLU A 42 -3.55 -5.92 3.33
N ALA A 43 -3.37 -6.70 4.39
CA ALA A 43 -2.19 -6.61 5.25
C ALA A 43 -0.90 -6.83 4.43
N ALA A 44 -0.85 -7.84 3.56
CA ALA A 44 0.31 -8.11 2.71
C ALA A 44 0.61 -6.97 1.73
N CYS A 45 -0.43 -6.41 1.10
CA CYS A 45 -0.33 -5.29 0.17
C CYS A 45 0.02 -3.95 0.84
N ASN A 46 -0.04 -3.86 2.18
CA ASN A 46 0.43 -2.69 2.94
C ASN A 46 1.91 -2.80 3.36
N LEU A 47 2.59 -3.90 3.02
CA LEU A 47 4.00 -4.10 3.33
C LEU A 47 4.91 -3.64 2.19
N ASP A 48 6.20 -3.54 2.50
CA ASP A 48 7.26 -3.35 1.50
C ASP A 48 7.28 -4.51 0.48
N GLU A 49 7.83 -4.28 -0.72
CA GLU A 49 7.81 -5.24 -1.82
C GLU A 49 8.26 -6.66 -1.40
N GLY A 50 9.39 -6.77 -0.70
CA GLY A 50 9.91 -8.07 -0.25
C GLY A 50 8.99 -8.80 0.72
N SER A 51 8.39 -8.06 1.66
CA SER A 51 7.46 -8.58 2.65
C SER A 51 6.11 -8.94 2.03
N CYS A 52 5.64 -8.15 1.06
CA CYS A 52 4.44 -8.41 0.28
C CYS A 52 4.56 -9.75 -0.49
N ILE A 53 5.69 -9.98 -1.17
CA ILE A 53 5.94 -11.23 -1.93
C ILE A 53 5.95 -12.45 -1.01
N LEU A 54 6.50 -12.32 0.20
CA LEU A 54 6.57 -13.38 1.19
C LEU A 54 5.16 -13.73 1.72
N GLU A 55 4.38 -12.73 2.14
CA GLU A 55 3.05 -12.92 2.70
C GLU A 55 2.05 -13.43 1.66
N LEU A 56 2.04 -12.88 0.43
CA LEU A 56 1.22 -13.41 -0.65
C LEU A 56 1.61 -14.86 -1.02
N GLY A 57 2.88 -15.22 -0.85
CA GLY A 57 3.36 -16.60 -0.98
C GLY A 57 2.69 -17.55 0.02
N LYS A 58 2.50 -17.13 1.27
CA LYS A 58 1.78 -17.91 2.31
C LYS A 58 0.30 -18.09 1.97
N LEU A 59 -0.27 -17.19 1.16
CA LEU A 59 -1.64 -17.26 0.65
C LEU A 59 -1.77 -18.10 -0.63
N HIS A 60 -0.71 -18.80 -1.05
CA HIS A 60 -0.64 -19.58 -2.30
C HIS A 60 -0.85 -18.74 -3.57
N VAL A 61 -0.50 -17.46 -3.54
CA VAL A 61 -0.49 -16.62 -4.75
C VAL A 61 0.69 -17.02 -5.64
N ALA A 62 0.43 -17.23 -6.92
CA ALA A 62 1.45 -17.62 -7.88
C ALA A 62 2.59 -16.60 -7.97
N GLN A 63 3.83 -17.07 -8.16
CA GLN A 63 5.02 -16.21 -8.24
C GLN A 63 4.94 -15.04 -9.22
N PRO A 64 4.52 -15.22 -10.49
CA PRO A 64 4.42 -14.10 -11.41
C PRO A 64 3.33 -13.10 -11.01
N VAL A 65 2.31 -13.54 -10.27
CA VAL A 65 1.21 -12.68 -9.83
C VAL A 65 1.65 -11.84 -8.64
N LYS A 66 2.24 -12.45 -7.60
CA LYS A 66 2.69 -11.71 -6.41
C LYS A 66 3.78 -10.68 -6.73
N LEU A 67 4.71 -10.98 -7.65
CA LEU A 67 5.71 -10.02 -8.11
C LEU A 67 5.07 -8.80 -8.76
N GLU A 68 4.18 -9.00 -9.73
CA GLU A 68 3.49 -7.88 -10.40
C GLU A 68 2.60 -7.10 -9.43
N ALA A 69 1.90 -7.79 -8.52
CA ALA A 69 1.04 -7.16 -7.52
C ALA A 69 1.85 -6.26 -6.57
N CYS A 70 2.98 -6.75 -6.06
CA CYS A 70 3.82 -6.01 -5.12
C CYS A 70 4.66 -4.93 -5.80
N TYR A 71 5.07 -5.13 -7.06
CA TYR A 71 5.80 -4.12 -7.84
C TYR A 71 4.93 -2.88 -8.12
N ARG A 72 3.61 -3.07 -8.28
CA ARG A 72 2.65 -1.96 -8.45
C ARG A 72 2.54 -1.05 -7.23
N ILE A 73 2.95 -1.50 -6.04
CA ILE A 73 2.89 -0.72 -4.80
C ILE A 73 3.93 0.42 -4.81
N HIS A 74 5.05 0.24 -5.53
CA HIS A 74 6.22 1.12 -5.49
C HIS A 74 6.49 1.87 -6.80
N ARG A 75 5.50 1.91 -7.70
CA ARG A 75 5.58 2.59 -9.00
C ARG A 75 4.89 3.94 -8.99
#